data_AF-A0A292ZN90-F1
#
_entry.id   AF-A0A292ZN90-F1
#
_cell.length_a   1.000
_cell.length_b   1.000
_cell.length_c   1.000
_cell.angle_alpha   90.00
_cell.angle_beta   90.00
_cell.angle_gamma   90.00
#
_symmetry.space_group_name_H-M   'P 1'
#
loop_
_entity.id
_entity.type
_entity.pdbx_description
1 polymer ?
#
loop_
_entity_poly.entity_id
_entity_poly.type
_entity_poly.pdbx_seq_one_letter_code
_entity_poly.pdbx_strand_id
1 'polypeptide(L)'
;MRRYFYAWRNAGLFETINTVLVMNLREIEGREASPSAGVIDSQSVKTTESGGVWGYDAGKKIRGRKRHILTDTCGFLIFILVHAADVQDRDGAVDVLKAVRFRFPWLRHVFADGGYAGDKLRDALKAHGSWTIEIIKRSDTAKGFVLLPRRWVVERTFAWLGRCRRLAKDWEKTIESSTAWAHIASIRMLARRTARYCYA
;
A
#
# COMPACT_ATOMS: atom_id res chain seq x y z
N MET A 1 -21.75 16.38 -7.51
CA MET A 1 -20.49 15.99 -6.85
C MET A 1 -20.27 14.47 -6.78
N ARG A 2 -21.25 13.65 -6.33
CA ARG A 2 -21.10 12.18 -6.26
C ARG A 2 -20.86 11.49 -7.62
N ARG A 3 -21.51 11.95 -8.69
CA ARG A 3 -21.37 11.37 -10.05
C ARG A 3 -19.93 11.39 -10.58
N TYR A 4 -19.22 12.52 -10.45
CA TYR A 4 -17.84 12.63 -10.92
C TYR A 4 -16.87 11.74 -10.14
N PHE A 5 -17.04 11.62 -8.82
CA PHE A 5 -16.23 10.73 -8.01
C PHE A 5 -16.32 9.28 -8.51
N TYR A 6 -17.54 8.77 -8.72
CA TYR A 6 -17.72 7.40 -9.20
C TYR A 6 -17.21 7.22 -10.63
N ALA A 7 -17.44 8.20 -11.51
CA ALA A 7 -16.92 8.16 -12.88
C ALA A 7 -15.38 8.09 -12.88
N TRP A 8 -14.71 8.97 -12.13
CA TRP A 8 -13.24 9.00 -12.04
C TRP A 8 -12.66 7.77 -11.36
N ARG A 9 -13.30 7.28 -10.31
CA ARG A 9 -12.94 6.00 -9.66
C ARG A 9 -13.01 4.85 -10.66
N ASN A 10 -14.13 4.70 -11.35
CA ASN A 10 -14.34 3.59 -12.28
C ASN A 10 -13.42 3.68 -13.51
N ALA A 11 -13.04 4.90 -13.91
CA ALA A 11 -12.08 5.13 -14.98
C ALA A 11 -10.61 4.97 -14.55
N GLY A 12 -10.33 4.68 -13.27
CA GLY A 12 -8.95 4.57 -12.76
C GLY A 12 -8.19 5.90 -12.66
N LEU A 13 -8.87 7.04 -12.80
CA LEU A 13 -8.21 8.36 -12.90
C LEU A 13 -7.34 8.69 -11.68
N PHE A 14 -7.81 8.35 -10.47
CA PHE A 14 -7.02 8.60 -9.26
C PHE A 14 -5.75 7.74 -9.19
N GLU A 15 -5.79 6.52 -9.70
CA GLU A 15 -4.59 5.68 -9.82
C GLU A 15 -3.61 6.32 -10.80
N THR A 16 -4.07 6.73 -11.98
CA THR A 16 -3.25 7.40 -13.00
C THR A 16 -2.58 8.67 -12.46
N ILE A 17 -3.35 9.56 -11.82
CA ILE A 17 -2.80 10.80 -11.23
C ILE A 17 -1.75 10.45 -10.18
N ASN A 18 -2.03 9.47 -9.31
CA ASN A 18 -1.07 9.02 -8.32
C ASN A 18 0.22 8.53 -8.97
N THR A 19 0.15 7.64 -9.96
CA THR A 19 1.33 7.10 -10.67
C THR A 19 2.20 8.22 -11.26
N VAL A 20 1.59 9.17 -11.97
CA VAL A 20 2.31 10.29 -12.57
C VAL A 20 2.98 11.16 -11.50
N LEU A 21 2.30 11.45 -10.39
CA LEU A 21 2.89 12.21 -9.29
C LEU A 21 4.03 11.46 -8.60
N VAL A 22 3.93 10.13 -8.45
CA VAL A 22 5.03 9.32 -7.92
C VAL A 22 6.24 9.39 -8.85
N MET A 23 6.05 9.20 -10.15
CA MET A 23 7.14 9.25 -11.14
C MET A 23 7.87 10.60 -11.08
N ASN A 24 7.13 11.71 -11.19
CA ASN A 24 7.71 13.05 -11.13
C ASN A 24 8.45 13.30 -9.82
N LEU A 25 7.85 12.97 -8.68
CA LEU A 25 8.47 13.23 -7.39
C LEU A 25 9.71 12.37 -7.16
N ARG A 26 9.75 11.14 -7.68
CA ARG A 26 10.95 10.30 -7.65
C ARG A 26 12.09 10.96 -8.42
N GLU A 27 11.83 11.47 -9.62
CA GLU A 27 12.84 12.17 -10.43
C GLU A 27 13.35 13.42 -9.73
N ILE A 28 12.46 14.22 -9.14
CA ILE A 28 12.82 15.38 -8.31
C ILE A 28 13.71 14.98 -7.12
N GLU A 29 13.47 13.81 -6.53
CA GLU A 29 14.29 13.24 -5.45
C GLU A 29 15.55 12.50 -5.94
N GLY A 30 15.93 12.66 -7.21
CA GLY A 30 17.14 12.04 -7.79
C GLY A 30 17.05 10.53 -7.94
N ARG A 31 15.82 9.99 -8.05
CA ARG A 31 15.55 8.57 -8.27
C ARG A 31 14.97 8.34 -9.66
N GLU A 32 15.17 7.16 -10.20
CA GLU A 32 14.50 6.74 -11.43
C GLU A 32 12.97 6.71 -11.23
N ALA A 33 12.21 7.26 -12.18
CA ALA A 33 10.75 7.30 -12.15
C ALA A 33 10.12 5.93 -11.91
N SER A 34 10.73 4.88 -12.47
CA SER A 34 10.34 3.48 -12.36
C SER A 34 11.04 2.79 -11.19
N PRO A 35 10.36 2.49 -10.07
CA PRO A 35 10.98 1.83 -8.92
C PRO A 35 11.25 0.34 -9.19
N SER A 36 12.48 -0.12 -8.98
CA SER A 36 12.86 -1.54 -9.05
C SER A 36 12.60 -2.32 -7.75
N ALA A 37 12.44 -1.59 -6.63
CA ALA A 37 12.20 -2.15 -5.30
C ALA A 37 11.04 -1.46 -4.58
N GLY A 38 10.28 -2.23 -3.80
CA GLY A 38 9.17 -1.75 -2.99
C GLY A 38 9.10 -2.36 -1.59
N VAL A 39 8.25 -1.80 -0.75
CA VAL A 39 7.97 -2.26 0.62
C VAL A 39 6.48 -2.56 0.72
N ILE A 40 6.14 -3.79 1.11
CA ILE A 40 4.75 -4.24 1.26
C ILE A 40 4.38 -4.34 2.74
N ASP A 41 3.19 -3.84 3.09
CA ASP A 41 2.59 -4.04 4.41
C ASP A 41 1.06 -3.89 4.35
N SER A 42 0.39 -4.29 5.43
CA SER A 42 -1.07 -4.30 5.55
C SER A 42 -1.57 -3.51 6.77
N GLN A 43 -2.70 -2.83 6.57
CA GLN A 43 -3.42 -2.16 7.66
C GLN A 43 -4.87 -2.61 7.69
N SER A 44 -5.28 -3.19 8.82
CA SER A 44 -6.69 -3.47 9.12
C SER A 44 -7.35 -2.23 9.72
N VAL A 45 -8.50 -1.84 9.16
CA VAL A 45 -9.28 -0.67 9.58
C VAL A 45 -10.71 -1.07 9.86
N LYS A 46 -11.31 -0.47 10.88
CA LYS A 46 -12.71 -0.73 11.24
C LYS A 46 -13.63 -0.20 10.13
N THR A 47 -14.58 -1.02 9.69
CA THR A 47 -15.69 -0.55 8.84
C THR A 47 -16.76 0.12 9.71
N THR A 48 -17.67 0.81 9.04
CA THR A 48 -18.84 1.47 9.67
C THR A 48 -20.13 0.79 9.22
N GLU A 49 -21.28 1.33 9.62
CA GLU A 49 -22.61 0.80 9.29
C GLU A 49 -22.97 0.79 7.81
N SER A 50 -22.13 1.37 6.94
CA SER A 50 -22.37 1.48 5.49
C SER A 50 -22.46 0.14 4.74
N GLY A 51 -22.21 -0.99 5.42
CA GLY A 51 -22.27 -2.34 4.88
C GLY A 51 -21.17 -2.66 3.87
N GLY A 52 -21.34 -3.76 3.13
CA GLY A 52 -20.39 -4.23 2.12
C GLY A 52 -19.38 -5.26 2.65
N VAL A 53 -18.29 -5.47 1.91
CA VAL A 53 -17.26 -6.46 2.26
C VAL A 53 -16.56 -6.06 3.56
N TRP A 54 -16.53 -6.95 4.54
CA TRP A 54 -15.77 -6.84 5.78
C TRP A 54 -15.41 -8.25 6.29
N GLY A 55 -14.41 -8.32 7.16
CA GLY A 55 -13.98 -9.53 7.86
C GLY A 55 -13.49 -9.24 9.27
N TYR A 56 -13.19 -10.27 10.05
CA TYR A 56 -12.66 -10.13 11.41
C TYR A 56 -11.19 -10.53 11.46
N ASP A 57 -10.32 -9.55 11.71
CA ASP A 57 -8.91 -9.76 11.99
C ASP A 57 -8.77 -10.13 13.47
N ALA A 58 -8.59 -11.42 13.76
CA ALA A 58 -8.45 -11.92 15.12
C ALA A 58 -7.17 -11.41 15.81
N GLY A 59 -6.08 -11.21 15.06
CA GLY A 59 -4.80 -10.73 15.59
C GLY A 59 -4.89 -9.28 16.05
N LYS A 60 -5.59 -8.43 15.29
CA LYS A 60 -5.79 -7.01 15.62
C LYS A 60 -7.10 -6.75 16.38
N LYS A 61 -7.96 -7.76 16.53
CA LYS A 61 -9.33 -7.67 17.05
C LYS A 61 -10.16 -6.59 16.33
N ILE A 62 -9.99 -6.50 15.01
CA ILE A 62 -10.62 -5.48 14.16
C ILE A 62 -11.67 -6.14 13.27
N ARG A 63 -12.90 -5.63 13.36
CA ARG A 63 -13.96 -5.90 12.39
C ARG A 63 -13.91 -4.86 11.28
N GLY A 64 -13.50 -5.24 10.07
CA GLY A 64 -13.49 -4.32 8.95
C GLY A 64 -12.76 -4.82 7.70
N ARG A 65 -11.97 -3.94 7.09
CA ARG A 65 -11.22 -4.24 5.85
C ARG A 65 -9.74 -4.10 6.08
N LYS A 66 -8.95 -4.84 5.29
CA LYS A 66 -7.50 -4.76 5.29
C LYS A 66 -7.04 -4.11 3.99
N ARG A 67 -6.14 -3.15 4.11
CA ARG A 67 -5.52 -2.40 3.02
C ARG A 67 -4.09 -2.91 2.91
N HIS A 68 -3.80 -3.71 1.89
CA HIS A 68 -2.43 -3.98 1.52
C HIS A 68 -1.93 -2.85 0.63
N ILE A 69 -0.78 -2.29 0.96
CA ILE A 69 -0.13 -1.31 0.12
C ILE A 69 1.26 -1.80 -0.25
N LEU A 70 1.67 -1.45 -1.47
CA LEU A 70 3.06 -1.49 -1.89
C LEU A 70 3.51 -0.05 -2.07
N THR A 71 4.59 0.33 -1.38
CA THR A 71 5.27 1.61 -1.60
C THR A 71 6.61 1.38 -2.28
N ASP A 72 7.18 2.43 -2.86
CA ASP A 72 8.61 2.42 -3.17
C ASP A 72 9.47 2.58 -1.90
N THR A 73 10.79 2.65 -2.07
CA THR A 73 11.73 2.89 -0.97
C THR A 73 11.68 4.30 -0.37
N CYS A 74 11.03 5.27 -1.04
CA CYS A 74 10.79 6.62 -0.52
C CYS A 74 9.50 6.69 0.33
N GLY A 75 8.62 5.70 0.21
CA GLY A 75 7.32 5.62 0.86
C GLY A 75 6.17 6.15 -0.01
N PHE A 76 6.37 6.29 -1.31
CA PHE A 76 5.34 6.69 -2.24
C PHE A 76 4.47 5.49 -2.62
N LEU A 77 3.15 5.67 -2.56
CA LEU A 77 2.19 4.60 -2.82
C LEU A 77 2.25 4.19 -4.30
N ILE A 78 2.66 2.95 -4.55
CA ILE A 78 2.71 2.34 -5.89
C ILE A 78 1.42 1.61 -6.19
N PHE A 79 0.95 0.80 -5.23
CA PHE A 79 -0.23 -0.02 -5.41
C PHE A 79 -0.98 -0.19 -4.09
N ILE A 80 -2.30 -0.37 -4.17
CA ILE A 80 -3.14 -0.71 -3.04
C ILE A 80 -4.19 -1.74 -3.45
N LEU A 81 -4.35 -2.76 -2.61
CA LEU A 81 -5.46 -3.71 -2.68
C LEU A 81 -6.21 -3.68 -1.35
N VAL A 82 -7.53 -3.56 -1.41
CA VAL A 82 -8.39 -3.57 -0.23
C VAL A 82 -9.27 -4.82 -0.28
N HIS A 83 -9.32 -5.55 0.82
CA HIS A 83 -10.13 -6.77 0.96
C HIS A 83 -10.67 -6.90 2.39
N ALA A 84 -11.39 -7.98 2.67
CA ALA A 84 -11.90 -8.27 4.01
C ALA A 84 -10.73 -8.47 5.01
N ALA A 85 -10.93 -8.11 6.29
CA ALA A 85 -9.83 -8.08 7.25
C ALA A 85 -9.38 -9.46 7.78
N ASP A 86 -10.19 -10.49 7.58
CA ASP A 86 -9.90 -11.89 7.91
C ASP A 86 -8.89 -12.55 6.96
N VAL A 87 -8.69 -11.98 5.76
CA VAL A 87 -7.65 -12.42 4.83
C VAL A 87 -6.27 -12.19 5.46
N GLN A 88 -5.46 -13.24 5.52
CA GLN A 88 -4.12 -13.18 6.09
C GLN A 88 -3.15 -12.44 5.16
N ASP A 89 -2.14 -11.80 5.76
CA ASP A 89 -1.22 -10.91 5.04
C ASP A 89 -0.48 -11.66 3.92
N ARG A 90 -0.04 -12.90 4.19
CA ARG A 90 0.58 -13.79 3.19
C ARG A 90 -0.33 -14.15 2.02
N ASP A 91 -1.64 -14.25 2.24
CA ASP A 91 -2.59 -14.63 1.19
C ASP A 91 -2.95 -13.39 0.35
N GLY A 92 -3.22 -12.25 1.00
CA GLY A 92 -3.46 -10.98 0.32
C GLY A 92 -2.25 -10.47 -0.48
N ALA A 93 -1.03 -10.76 0.00
CA ALA A 93 0.21 -10.42 -0.70
C ALA A 93 0.32 -11.05 -2.09
N VAL A 94 -0.22 -12.26 -2.27
CA VAL A 94 -0.18 -12.98 -3.55
C VAL A 94 -0.90 -12.16 -4.62
N ASP A 95 -2.11 -11.68 -4.32
CA ASP A 95 -2.91 -10.90 -5.26
C ASP A 95 -2.29 -9.53 -5.56
N VAL A 96 -1.74 -8.88 -4.53
CA VAL A 96 -1.01 -7.61 -4.66
C VAL A 96 0.17 -7.76 -5.61
N LEU A 97 1.02 -8.76 -5.38
CA LEU A 97 2.25 -8.95 -6.14
C LEU A 97 1.94 -9.40 -7.57
N LYS A 98 0.92 -10.24 -7.79
CA LYS A 98 0.45 -10.58 -9.15
C LYS A 98 0.04 -9.33 -9.93
N ALA A 99 -0.79 -8.47 -9.34
CA ALA A 99 -1.25 -7.24 -9.97
C ALA A 99 -0.08 -6.28 -10.25
N VAL A 100 0.83 -6.13 -9.28
CA VAL A 100 2.04 -5.32 -9.43
C VAL A 100 2.95 -5.88 -10.53
N ARG A 101 3.10 -7.21 -10.67
CA ARG A 101 3.93 -7.80 -11.73
C ARG A 101 3.47 -7.41 -13.12
N PHE A 102 2.15 -7.38 -13.29
CA PHE A 102 1.50 -7.04 -14.54
C PHE A 102 1.66 -5.56 -14.87
N ARG A 103 1.46 -4.69 -13.86
CA ARG A 103 1.50 -3.23 -14.03
C ARG A 103 2.91 -2.65 -14.06
N PHE A 104 3.83 -3.21 -13.28
CA PHE A 104 5.19 -2.73 -13.03
C PHE A 104 6.19 -3.89 -13.16
N PRO A 105 6.43 -4.41 -14.38
CA PRO A 105 7.22 -5.62 -14.61
C PRO A 105 8.70 -5.54 -14.18
N TRP A 106 9.21 -4.33 -13.95
CA TRP A 106 10.56 -4.05 -13.47
C TRP A 106 10.70 -4.10 -11.94
N LEU A 107 9.60 -3.98 -11.18
CA LEU A 107 9.62 -4.06 -9.72
C LEU A 107 9.70 -5.52 -9.30
N ARG A 108 10.90 -5.98 -8.94
CA ARG A 108 11.18 -7.39 -8.62
C ARG A 108 11.63 -7.63 -7.19
N HIS A 109 12.05 -6.58 -6.50
CA HIS A 109 12.55 -6.69 -5.13
C HIS A 109 11.52 -6.11 -4.14
N VAL A 110 11.07 -6.92 -3.19
CA VAL A 110 10.05 -6.51 -2.23
C VAL A 110 10.53 -6.79 -0.81
N PHE A 111 10.58 -5.74 0.00
CA PHE A 111 10.78 -5.81 1.44
C PHE A 111 9.44 -6.06 2.12
N ALA A 112 9.41 -7.02 3.04
CA ALA A 112 8.22 -7.33 3.82
C ALA A 112 8.59 -7.67 5.27
N ASP A 113 7.62 -7.64 6.17
CA ASP A 113 7.84 -8.07 7.55
C ASP A 113 7.66 -9.59 7.75
N GLY A 114 7.82 -10.03 8.99
CA GLY A 114 7.68 -11.45 9.35
C GLY A 114 6.31 -12.06 9.06
N GLY A 115 5.24 -11.26 8.94
CA GLY A 115 3.90 -11.73 8.59
C GLY A 115 3.78 -12.24 7.15
N TYR A 116 4.75 -11.90 6.30
CA TYR A 116 4.86 -12.36 4.91
C TYR A 116 5.84 -13.52 4.75
N ALA A 117 6.41 -14.03 5.84
CA ALA A 117 7.30 -15.18 5.78
C ALA A 117 6.54 -16.49 5.51
N GLY A 118 7.17 -17.40 4.78
CA GLY A 118 6.70 -18.77 4.57
C GLY A 118 6.74 -19.20 3.11
N ASP A 119 6.80 -20.51 2.91
CA ASP A 119 6.94 -21.11 1.58
C ASP A 119 5.70 -20.91 0.71
N LYS A 120 4.51 -20.87 1.32
CA LYS A 120 3.24 -20.64 0.62
C LYS A 120 3.26 -19.38 -0.28
N LEU A 121 3.78 -18.26 0.23
CA LEU A 121 3.89 -17.02 -0.56
C LEU A 121 4.91 -17.18 -1.68
N ARG A 122 6.08 -17.77 -1.37
CA ARG A 122 7.14 -18.00 -2.37
C ARG A 122 6.66 -18.92 -3.49
N ASP A 123 6.00 -20.01 -3.15
CA ASP A 123 5.46 -21.00 -4.08
C ASP A 123 4.35 -20.40 -4.94
N ALA A 124 3.43 -19.66 -4.33
CA ALA A 124 2.36 -18.97 -5.05
C ALA A 124 2.87 -17.93 -6.06
N LEU A 125 4.09 -17.40 -5.86
CA LEU A 125 4.71 -16.42 -6.75
C LEU A 125 5.62 -17.03 -7.82
N LYS A 126 6.03 -18.30 -7.70
CA LYS A 126 6.88 -18.98 -8.71
C LYS A 126 6.27 -18.92 -10.11
N ALA A 127 4.95 -19.07 -10.21
CA ALA A 127 4.21 -18.99 -11.48
C ALA A 127 4.05 -17.56 -12.03
N HIS A 128 4.44 -16.53 -11.26
CA HIS A 128 4.19 -15.12 -11.55
C HIS A 128 5.49 -14.30 -11.66
N GLY A 129 6.57 -14.95 -12.10
CA GLY A 129 7.86 -14.35 -12.41
C GLY A 129 8.87 -14.41 -11.27
N SER A 130 10.07 -13.92 -11.57
CA SER A 130 11.18 -13.87 -10.61
C SER A 130 10.94 -12.76 -9.57
N TRP A 131 10.70 -13.15 -8.33
CA TRP A 131 10.54 -12.25 -7.18
C TRP A 131 11.66 -12.45 -6.17
N THR A 132 12.21 -11.35 -5.68
CA THR A 132 13.08 -11.34 -4.51
C THR A 132 12.30 -10.76 -3.34
N ILE A 133 11.83 -11.63 -2.45
CA ILE A 133 11.18 -11.22 -1.19
C ILE A 133 12.19 -11.27 -0.05
N GLU A 134 12.56 -10.10 0.44
CA GLU A 134 13.43 -9.91 1.60
C GLU A 134 12.58 -9.67 2.84
N ILE A 135 12.60 -10.64 3.77
CA ILE A 135 11.89 -10.54 5.04
C ILE A 135 12.76 -9.79 6.05
N ILE A 136 12.33 -8.60 6.43
CA ILE A 136 13.01 -7.78 7.43
C ILE A 136 12.50 -8.18 8.81
N LYS A 137 13.28 -9.02 9.49
CA LYS A 137 13.03 -9.38 10.89
C LYS A 137 13.80 -8.46 11.83
N ARG A 138 13.23 -8.24 13.02
CA ARG A 138 13.99 -7.71 14.15
C ARG A 138 14.96 -8.82 14.60
N SER A 139 16.20 -8.48 14.92
CA SER A 139 17.11 -9.44 15.56
C SER A 139 16.55 -9.81 16.94
N ASP A 140 16.39 -11.11 17.22
CA ASP A 140 15.82 -11.60 18.49
C ASP A 140 16.70 -11.25 19.71
N THR A 141 17.98 -10.94 19.48
CA THR A 141 18.95 -10.49 20.50
C THR A 141 18.89 -8.98 20.80
N ALA A 142 18.13 -8.19 20.03
CA ALA A 142 18.12 -6.75 20.19
C ALA A 142 17.18 -6.28 21.31
N LYS A 143 17.75 -5.83 22.44
CA LYS A 143 17.02 -5.14 23.51
C LYS A 143 16.72 -3.68 23.11
N GLY A 144 15.49 -3.23 23.33
CA GLY A 144 15.05 -1.85 23.01
C GLY A 144 14.54 -1.65 21.57
N PHE A 145 14.19 -0.41 21.21
CA PHE A 145 13.75 -0.07 19.85
C PHE A 145 14.93 -0.15 18.88
N VAL A 146 14.82 -1.02 17.86
CA VAL A 146 15.77 -1.06 16.74
C VAL A 146 15.08 -0.56 15.49
N LEU A 147 15.63 0.51 14.92
CA LEU A 147 15.18 1.02 13.63
C LEU A 147 15.48 -0.02 12.54
N LEU A 148 14.44 -0.49 11.87
CA LEU A 148 14.54 -1.32 10.67
C LEU A 148 14.33 -0.41 9.46
N PRO A 149 15.39 0.10 8.82
CA PRO A 149 15.31 1.30 7.96
C PRO A 149 14.31 1.18 6.81
N ARG A 150 14.14 -0.03 6.27
CA ARG A 150 13.26 -0.29 5.13
C ARG A 150 11.82 -0.64 5.53
N ARG A 151 11.59 -1.16 6.75
CA ARG A 151 10.24 -1.52 7.25
C ARG A 151 9.43 -0.29 7.66
N TRP A 152 10.08 0.69 8.31
CA TRP A 152 9.42 1.91 8.77
C TRP A 152 8.81 2.75 7.63
N VAL A 153 9.32 2.60 6.39
CA VAL A 153 8.89 3.41 5.25
C VAL A 153 7.40 3.25 4.97
N VAL A 154 6.90 2.01 4.90
CA VAL A 154 5.50 1.72 4.59
C VAL A 154 4.57 2.02 5.78
N GLU A 155 5.03 1.76 7.00
CA GLU A 155 4.32 2.14 8.23
C GLU A 155 4.10 3.66 8.32
N ARG A 156 5.14 4.43 7.96
CA ARG A 156 5.05 5.90 7.84
C ARG A 156 4.07 6.32 6.75
N THR A 157 4.00 5.60 5.63
CA THR A 157 3.01 5.87 4.58
C THR A 157 1.58 5.66 5.10
N PHE A 158 1.32 4.60 5.88
CA PHE A 158 0.02 4.46 6.56
C PHE A 158 -0.28 5.63 7.49
N ALA A 159 0.71 6.12 8.25
CA ALA A 159 0.53 7.31 9.09
C ALA A 159 0.21 8.57 8.26
N TRP A 160 0.82 8.75 7.09
CA TRP A 160 0.49 9.85 6.18
C TRP A 160 -0.92 9.73 5.60
N LEU A 161 -1.33 8.53 5.17
CA LEU A 161 -2.70 8.27 4.72
C LEU A 161 -3.70 8.57 5.84
N GLY A 162 -3.37 8.20 7.08
CA GLY A 162 -4.17 8.48 8.27
C GLY A 162 -4.39 9.97 8.59
N ARG A 163 -3.56 10.89 8.05
CA ARG A 163 -3.81 12.35 8.13
C ARG A 163 -5.06 12.76 7.36
N CYS A 164 -5.49 11.95 6.39
CA CYS A 164 -6.82 12.05 5.84
C CYS A 164 -7.81 11.42 6.82
N ARG A 165 -8.50 12.24 7.63
CA ARG A 165 -9.48 11.78 8.64
C ARG A 165 -10.49 10.77 8.13
N ARG A 166 -10.85 10.85 6.84
CA ARG A 166 -11.74 9.88 6.19
C ARG A 166 -11.17 8.46 6.15
N LEU A 167 -9.85 8.28 6.17
CA LEU A 167 -9.21 6.95 6.14
C LEU A 167 -8.99 6.34 7.54
N ALA A 168 -9.27 7.07 8.63
CA ALA A 168 -9.12 6.56 10.00
C ALA A 168 -10.07 5.38 10.31
N LYS A 169 -11.23 5.36 9.66
CA LYS A 169 -12.14 4.22 9.55
C LYS A 169 -12.46 4.02 8.07
N ASP A 170 -13.03 2.88 7.73
CA ASP A 170 -13.57 2.69 6.40
C ASP A 170 -15.07 3.01 6.36
N TRP A 171 -15.39 4.15 5.76
CA TRP A 171 -16.75 4.66 5.60
C TRP A 171 -17.42 4.21 4.30
N GLU A 172 -16.67 3.53 3.43
CA GLU A 172 -17.16 3.23 2.09
C GLU A 172 -17.96 1.92 2.08
N LYS A 173 -19.03 1.85 1.27
CA LYS A 173 -19.72 0.58 1.04
C LYS A 173 -18.89 -0.37 0.18
N THR A 174 -18.17 0.17 -0.81
CA THR A 174 -17.48 -0.60 -1.86
C THR A 174 -15.97 -0.53 -1.69
N ILE A 175 -15.27 -1.61 -2.07
CA ILE A 175 -13.80 -1.71 -2.03
C ILE A 175 -13.19 -0.65 -2.95
N GLU A 176 -13.76 -0.47 -4.14
CA GLU A 176 -13.29 0.47 -5.15
C GLU A 176 -13.31 1.91 -4.62
N SER A 177 -14.34 2.27 -3.85
CA SER A 177 -14.38 3.59 -3.19
C SER A 177 -13.30 3.73 -2.13
N SER A 178 -13.05 2.68 -1.33
CA SER A 178 -11.99 2.69 -0.31
C SER A 178 -10.61 2.87 -0.96
N THR A 179 -10.36 2.15 -2.05
CA THR A 179 -9.15 2.27 -2.88
C THR A 179 -9.01 3.68 -3.46
N ALA A 180 -10.07 4.26 -4.04
CA ALA A 180 -10.02 5.62 -4.57
C ALA A 180 -9.70 6.68 -3.50
N TRP A 181 -10.25 6.55 -2.30
CA TRP A 181 -9.93 7.47 -1.20
C TRP A 181 -8.48 7.34 -0.73
N ALA A 182 -7.89 6.15 -0.77
CA ALA A 182 -6.46 5.96 -0.51
C ALA A 182 -5.60 6.67 -1.57
N HIS A 183 -5.93 6.54 -2.86
CA HIS A 183 -5.25 7.30 -3.91
C HIS A 183 -5.41 8.81 -3.74
N ILE A 184 -6.61 9.32 -3.44
CA ILE A 184 -6.82 10.75 -3.17
C ILE A 184 -5.95 11.23 -2.01
N ALA A 185 -5.85 10.45 -0.93
CA ALA A 185 -4.99 10.80 0.21
C ALA A 185 -3.50 10.81 -0.19
N SER A 186 -3.06 9.84 -0.99
CA SER A 186 -1.70 9.80 -1.54
C SER A 186 -1.42 10.99 -2.45
N ILE A 187 -2.30 11.30 -3.41
CA ILE A 187 -2.22 12.47 -4.31
C ILE A 187 -2.05 13.76 -3.51
N ARG A 188 -2.87 13.95 -2.46
CA ARG A 188 -2.77 15.14 -1.59
C ARG A 188 -1.45 15.24 -0.84
N MET A 189 -0.82 14.11 -0.52
CA MET A 189 0.50 14.06 0.10
C MET A 189 1.59 14.36 -0.92
N LEU A 190 1.57 13.69 -2.07
CA LEU A 190 2.52 13.85 -3.16
C LEU A 190 2.53 15.28 -3.68
N ALA A 191 1.36 15.84 -4.02
CA ALA A 191 1.25 17.21 -4.52
C ALA A 191 1.84 18.26 -3.56
N ARG A 192 1.60 18.10 -2.24
CA ARG A 192 2.20 18.99 -1.23
C ARG A 192 3.70 18.82 -1.12
N ARG A 193 4.20 17.60 -1.31
CA ARG A 193 5.63 17.31 -1.27
C ARG A 193 6.33 17.87 -2.51
N THR A 194 5.75 17.69 -3.69
CA THR A 194 6.22 18.30 -4.95
C THR A 194 6.26 19.82 -4.84
N ALA A 195 5.22 20.45 -4.29
CA ALA A 195 5.17 21.91 -4.14
C ALA A 195 6.33 22.49 -3.31
N ARG A 196 6.95 21.71 -2.41
CA ARG A 196 8.13 22.18 -1.65
C ARG A 196 9.36 22.43 -2.52
N TYR A 197 9.44 21.79 -3.68
CA TYR A 197 10.53 21.96 -4.63
C TYR A 197 10.28 23.11 -5.63
N CYS A 198 9.04 23.62 -5.71
CA CYS A 198 8.72 24.76 -6.57
C CYS A 198 9.11 26.12 -5.95
N TYR A 199 9.42 26.14 -4.65
CA TYR A 199 9.80 27.34 -3.89
C TYR A 199 11.22 27.27 -3.33
N ALA A 200 12.02 26.29 -3.77
CA ALA A 200 13.42 26.09 -3.40
C ALA A 200 14.31 26.50 -4.57
#